data_AF-A0A165T387-F1
#
_entry.id   AF-A0A165T387-F1
#
_cell.length_a   1.000
_cell.length_b   1.000
_cell.length_c   1.000
_cell.angle_alpha   90.00
_cell.angle_beta   90.00
_cell.angle_gamma   90.00
#
_symmetry.space_group_name_H-M   'P 1'
#
loop_
_entity.id
_entity.type
_entity.pdbx_description
1 polymer ?
#
loop_
_entity_poly.entity_id
_entity_poly.type
_entity_poly.pdbx_seq_one_letter_code
_entity_poly.pdbx_strand_id
1 'polypeptide(L)' 'MIDRSHNLSISRQAKALGVSRSSVYYLPKPASRQELALMRRLDELHLHYPYAGSRMLQRL' A
#
# COMPACT_ATOMS: atom_id res chain seq x y z
N MET A 1 -18.32 1.79 1.56
CA MET A 1 -17.77 2.70 2.58
C MET A 1 -18.14 2.17 3.95
N ILE A 2 -17.26 2.23 4.94
CA ILE A 2 -17.58 1.82 6.32
C ILE A 2 -18.29 2.98 7.03
N ASP A 3 -19.37 2.69 7.75
CA ASP A 3 -20.15 3.66 8.52
C ASP A 3 -20.38 3.14 9.95
N ARG A 4 -20.04 3.95 10.96
CA ARG A 4 -20.20 3.59 12.38
C ARG A 4 -21.64 3.65 12.87
N SER A 5 -22.51 4.38 12.17
CA SER A 5 -23.94 4.50 12.48
C SER A 5 -24.81 3.41 11.83
N HIS A 6 -24.21 2.59 10.97
CA HIS A 6 -24.93 1.55 10.25
C HIS A 6 -25.35 0.37 11.16
N ASN A 7 -26.49 -0.25 10.85
CA ASN A 7 -27.06 -1.38 11.61
C ASN A 7 -26.13 -2.63 11.65
N LEU A 8 -25.22 -2.76 10.69
CA LEU A 8 -24.23 -3.82 10.66
C LEU A 8 -23.00 -3.43 11.49
N SER A 9 -22.48 -4.36 12.28
CA SER A 9 -21.20 -4.15 12.96
C SER A 9 -20.06 -3.88 11.97
N ILE A 10 -19.04 -3.14 12.42
CA ILE A 10 -17.82 -2.85 11.63
C ILE A 10 -17.20 -4.14 11.05
N SER A 11 -17.20 -5.23 11.80
CA SER A 11 -16.70 -6.53 11.33
C SER A 11 -17.49 -7.07 10.13
N ARG A 12 -18.82 -6.93 10.13
CA ARG A 12 -19.68 -7.38 9.01
C ARG A 12 -19.52 -6.49 7.79
N GLN A 13 -19.40 -5.18 8.00
CA GLN A 13 -19.13 -4.24 6.92
C GLN A 13 -17.76 -4.49 6.29
N ALA A 14 -16.71 -4.70 7.08
CA ALA A 14 -15.37 -5.05 6.59
C ALA A 14 -15.37 -6.35 5.79
N LYS A 15 -16.07 -7.38 6.29
CA LYS A 15 -16.26 -8.65 5.58
C LYS A 15 -16.96 -8.46 4.24
N ALA A 16 -18.01 -7.64 4.19
CA ALA A 16 -18.75 -7.36 2.95
C ALA A 16 -17.89 -6.61 1.91
N LEU A 17 -16.95 -5.77 2.36
CA LEU A 17 -16.00 -5.05 1.50
C LEU A 17 -14.75 -5.86 1.15
N GLY A 18 -14.59 -7.08 1.66
CA GLY A 18 -13.41 -7.90 1.41
C GLY A 18 -12.12 -7.34 2.03
N VAL A 19 -12.23 -6.46 3.04
CA VAL A 19 -11.08 -5.88 3.73
C VAL A 19 -10.93 -6.46 5.13
N SER A 20 -9.72 -6.43 5.67
CA SER A 20 -9.51 -6.83 7.06
C SER A 20 -10.21 -5.83 7.99
N ARG A 21 -10.71 -6.32 9.13
CA ARG A 21 -11.27 -5.41 10.15
C ARG A 21 -10.22 -4.40 10.64
N SER A 22 -8.96 -4.80 10.72
CA SER A 22 -7.87 -3.92 11.17
C SER A 22 -7.65 -2.73 10.23
N SER A 23 -7.83 -2.89 8.92
CA SER A 23 -7.66 -1.78 7.97
C SER A 23 -8.68 -0.67 8.17
N VAL A 24 -9.83 -0.95 8.78
CA VAL A 24 -10.84 0.06 9.12
C VAL A 24 -10.33 1.07 10.15
N TYR A 25 -9.44 0.64 11.04
CA TYR A 25 -8.87 1.50 12.08
C TYR A 25 -7.54 2.13 11.66
N TYR A 26 -7.00 1.75 10.50
CA TYR A 26 -5.78 2.35 9.99
C TYR A 26 -6.06 3.79 9.55
N LEU A 27 -5.27 4.73 10.08
CA LEU A 27 -5.26 6.10 9.58
C LEU A 27 -4.27 6.17 8.41
N PRO A 28 -4.72 6.59 7.20
CA PRO A 28 -3.82 6.78 6.07
C PRO A 28 -2.66 7.70 6.45
N LYS A 29 -1.44 7.18 6.34
CA LYS A 29 -0.22 7.98 6.53
C LYS A 29 0.30 8.41 5.15
N PRO A 30 0.56 9.70 4.92
CA PRO A 30 1.21 10.12 3.68
C PRO A 30 2.62 9.55 3.62
N ALA A 31 3.06 9.17 2.43
CA ALA A 31 4.45 8.77 2.20
C ALA A 31 5.38 9.97 2.49
N SER A 32 6.46 9.70 3.20
CA SER A 32 7.54 10.65 3.42
C SER A 32 8.24 11.00 2.10
N ARG A 33 8.95 12.13 2.09
CA ARG A 33 9.75 12.55 0.93
C ARG A 33 10.79 11.50 0.55
N GLN A 34 11.38 10.84 1.55
CA GLN A 34 12.36 9.77 1.37
C GLN A 34 11.73 8.52 0.71
N GLU A 35 10.55 8.10 1.18
CA GLU A 35 9.82 6.99 0.57
C GLU A 35 9.44 7.29 -0.88
N LEU A 36 8.96 8.50 -1.17
CA LEU A 36 8.62 8.92 -2.54
C LEU A 36 9.86 8.96 -3.45
N ALA A 37 11.00 9.44 -2.93
CA ALA A 37 12.25 9.46 -3.69
C ALA A 37 12.72 8.03 -4.02
N LEU A 38 12.61 7.11 -3.07
CA LEU A 38 12.91 5.70 -3.28
C LEU A 38 12.01 5.07 -4.34
N MET A 39 10.69 5.30 -4.26
CA MET A 39 9.73 4.78 -5.23
C MET A 39 10.06 5.25 -6.65
N ARG A 40 10.29 6.56 -6.84
CA ARG A 40 10.69 7.11 -8.15
C ARG A 40 11.96 6.48 -8.69
N ARG A 41 12.95 6.27 -7.82
CA ARG A 41 14.21 5.63 -8.22
C ARG A 41 14.01 4.18 -8.65
N LEU A 42 13.14 3.44 -7.97
CA LEU A 42 12.79 2.07 -8.35
C LEU A 42 12.06 2.04 -9.70
N ASP A 43 11.14 2.97 -9.95
CA ASP A 43 10.44 3.08 -11.23
C ASP A 43 11.42 3.36 -12.38
N GLU A 44 12.36 4.31 -12.19
CA GLU A 44 13.43 4.59 -13.16
C GLU A 44 14.27 3.34 -13.46
N LEU A 45 14.69 2.62 -12.42
CA LEU A 45 15.49 1.41 -12.58
C LEU A 45 14.72 0.31 -13.31
N HIS A 46 13.40 0.20 -13.11
CA HIS A 46 12.58 -0.78 -13.82
C HIS A 46 12.43 -0.45 -15.30
N LEU A 47 12.43 0.84 -15.67
CA LEU A 47 12.44 1.26 -17.08
C LEU A 47 13.77 0.92 -17.76
N HIS A 48 14.89 1.11 -17.08
CA HIS A 48 16.21 0.81 -17.64
C HIS A 48 16.56 -0.68 -17.61
N TYR A 49 16.13 -1.40 -16.58
CA TYR A 49 16.47 -2.78 -16.31
C TYR A 49 15.23 -3.60 -15.91
N PRO A 50 14.29 -3.83 -16.85
CA PRO A 50 13.02 -4.51 -16.53
C PRO A 50 13.20 -5.95 -16.03
N TYR A 51 14.35 -6.56 -16.33
CA TYR A 51 14.73 -7.90 -15.89
C TYR A 51 15.48 -7.93 -14.54
N ALA A 52 15.92 -6.79 -14.02
CA ALA A 52 16.75 -6.74 -12.83
C ALA A 52 15.91 -6.83 -11.55
N GLY A 53 15.96 -7.98 -10.89
CA GLY A 53 15.46 -8.14 -9.53
C GLY A 53 16.34 -7.45 -8.48
N SER A 54 15.89 -7.41 -7.23
CA SER A 54 16.55 -6.70 -6.11
C SER A 54 18.05 -7.03 -5.96
N ARG A 55 18.44 -8.30 -6.13
CA ARG A 55 19.85 -8.73 -6.08
C ARG A 55 20.71 -8.19 -7.21
N MET A 56 20.14 -8.01 -8.40
CA MET A 56 20.85 -7.42 -9.54
C MET A 56 20.96 -5.91 -9.34
N LEU A 57 19.88 -5.25 -8.92
CA LEU A 57 19.88 -3.81 -8.64
C LEU A 57 20.90 -3.40 -7.56
N GLN A 58 21.16 -4.27 -6.58
CA GLN A 58 22.20 -4.06 -5.55
C GLN A 58 23.64 -4.07 -6.10
N ARG A 59 23.85 -4.59 -7.31
CA ARG A 59 25.18 -4.73 -7.95
C ARG A 59 25.39 -3.72 -9.09
N LEU A 60 24.39 -2.90 -9.41
CA LEU A 60 24.48 -1.79 -10.36
C LEU A 60 25.13 -0.58 -9.69
#